data_AF-A0AA93DMJ1-F1
#
_entry.id   AF-A0AA93DMJ1-F1
#
_cell.length_a   1.000
_cell.length_b   1.000
_cell.length_c   1.000
_cell.angle_alpha   90.00
_cell.angle_beta   90.00
_cell.angle_gamma   90.00
#
_symmetry.space_group_name_H-M   'P 1'
#
loop_
_entity.id
_entity.type
_entity.pdbx_description
1 polymer ?
#
loop_
_entity_poly.entity_id
_entity_poly.type
_entity_poly.pdbx_seq_one_letter_code
_entity_poly.pdbx_strand_id
1 'polypeptide(L)'
;MPDDAINQMHRYRDALIRITQDTSSVAGQKSRPVFGAFALYPGFFNQNVEDNPYLDAISEVGIGAFALLPNNDGQVGCRWIVDFLKHQLGVAGNYYSTQQLQERLYLQEAARIPYYGMGQTLYPDLVMTAALGGKVGRTSTYFDNFENGTSAWYHTRVETFNAAMKKSKNHVVAEIRYLAIASTSDLDPHWKSIKKIWPVKSQKIVKRNELDVEQTGKLSVDTYDCILFELGKPLMLKTPIENVPHRPIRNSMKLTTLNALEAARQFNSVNEVYKEALPVSHAGKGEGQ
;
A
#
# COMPACT_ATOMS: atom_id res chain seq x y z
N MET A 1 32.34 19.62 -15.49
CA MET A 1 32.47 18.32 -14.78
C MET A 1 32.44 17.22 -15.83
N PRO A 2 33.14 16.09 -15.67
CA PRO A 2 32.99 14.97 -16.61
C PRO A 2 31.58 14.40 -16.51
N ASP A 3 30.89 14.17 -17.64
CA ASP A 3 29.53 13.63 -17.67
C ASP A 3 29.40 12.28 -16.94
N ASP A 4 30.47 11.49 -16.91
CA ASP A 4 30.51 10.21 -16.19
C ASP A 4 30.31 10.39 -14.67
N ALA A 5 30.77 11.49 -14.08
CA ALA A 5 30.57 11.76 -12.65
C ALA A 5 29.09 12.00 -12.31
N ILE A 6 28.35 12.68 -13.19
CA ILE A 6 26.91 12.90 -13.03
C ILE A 6 26.16 11.58 -13.19
N ASN A 7 26.52 10.78 -14.19
CA ASN A 7 25.93 9.44 -14.41
C ASN A 7 26.22 8.47 -13.25
N GLN A 8 27.36 8.60 -12.57
CA GLN A 8 27.64 7.85 -11.35
C GLN A 8 26.74 8.27 -10.19
N MET A 9 26.42 9.57 -10.05
CA MET A 9 25.44 10.04 -9.05
C MET A 9 24.03 9.50 -9.32
N HIS A 10 23.60 9.43 -10.59
CA HIS A 10 22.35 8.77 -10.97
C HIS A 10 22.31 7.30 -10.50
N ARG A 11 23.37 6.53 -10.81
CA ARG A 11 23.49 5.12 -10.41
C ARG A 11 23.48 4.94 -8.89
N TYR A 12 24.19 5.81 -8.16
CA TYR A 12 24.25 5.74 -6.70
C TYR A 12 22.90 6.05 -6.06
N ARG A 13 22.22 7.12 -6.51
CA ARG A 13 20.87 7.48 -6.04
C ARG A 13 19.90 6.32 -6.22
N ASP A 14 19.88 5.74 -7.42
CA ASP A 14 18.94 4.67 -7.77
C ASP A 14 19.26 3.34 -7.05
N ALA A 15 20.44 3.19 -6.47
CA ALA A 15 20.81 2.03 -5.66
C ALA A 15 20.31 2.09 -4.20
N LEU A 16 19.92 3.27 -3.70
CA LEU A 16 19.51 3.44 -2.30
C LEU A 16 18.12 2.83 -2.03
N ILE A 17 18.04 1.99 -1.00
CA ILE A 17 16.79 1.38 -0.53
C ILE A 17 16.67 1.63 0.98
N ARG A 18 15.63 2.34 1.39
CA ARG A 18 15.25 2.50 2.79
C ARG A 18 14.45 1.27 3.21
N ILE A 19 14.86 0.64 4.30
CA ILE A 19 14.13 -0.46 4.94
C ILE A 19 13.55 0.08 6.24
N THR A 20 12.23 0.20 6.31
CA THR A 20 11.54 0.54 7.55
C THR A 20 11.23 -0.77 8.28
N GLN A 21 11.96 -1.05 9.35
CA GLN A 21 11.68 -2.18 10.24
C GLN A 21 10.56 -1.78 11.20
N ASP A 22 9.32 -1.92 10.75
CA ASP A 22 8.20 -1.95 11.67
C ASP A 22 7.79 -3.42 11.85
N THR A 23 8.18 -4.01 12.98
CA THR A 23 7.99 -5.43 13.32
C THR A 23 6.52 -5.86 13.34
N SER A 24 5.60 -4.89 13.39
CA SER A 24 4.15 -5.11 13.43
C SER A 24 3.47 -5.06 12.05
N SER A 25 4.17 -4.53 11.05
CA SER A 25 3.63 -4.34 9.70
C SER A 25 3.81 -5.60 8.83
N VAL A 26 2.75 -5.96 8.10
CA VAL A 26 2.69 -7.20 7.29
C VAL A 26 3.81 -7.25 6.24
N ALA A 27 4.36 -6.11 5.81
CA ALA A 27 5.55 -6.03 4.98
C ALA A 27 6.47 -4.95 5.56
N GLY A 28 7.72 -5.30 5.89
CA GLY A 28 8.75 -4.30 6.15
C GLY A 28 8.80 -3.36 4.94
N GLN A 29 8.33 -2.13 5.13
CA GLN A 29 8.13 -1.20 4.03
C GLN A 29 9.50 -0.83 3.47
N LYS A 30 9.82 -1.40 2.31
CA LYS A 30 10.97 -0.99 1.51
C LYS A 30 10.52 0.18 0.65
N SER A 31 11.16 1.32 0.83
CA SER A 31 10.96 2.47 -0.04
C SER A 31 12.27 2.82 -0.73
N ARG A 32 12.18 3.33 -1.94
CA ARG A 32 13.30 4.00 -2.60
C ARG A 32 13.15 5.48 -2.32
N PRO A 33 13.86 6.06 -1.34
CA PRO A 33 13.80 7.49 -1.09
C PRO A 33 14.42 8.22 -2.28
N VAL A 34 13.79 9.31 -2.69
CA VAL A 34 14.28 10.14 -3.79
C VAL A 34 15.04 11.30 -3.18
N PHE A 35 16.35 11.29 -3.35
CA PHE A 35 17.24 12.36 -2.92
C PHE A 35 17.68 13.17 -4.14
N GLY A 36 17.67 14.50 -4.01
CA GLY A 36 18.45 15.33 -4.91
C GLY A 36 19.94 15.14 -4.64
N ALA A 37 20.76 15.14 -5.68
CA ALA A 37 22.21 15.00 -5.55
C ALA A 37 22.91 16.06 -6.39
N PHE A 38 23.71 16.90 -5.73
CA PHE A 38 24.36 18.03 -6.37
C PHE A 38 25.86 17.99 -6.13
N ALA A 39 26.64 18.00 -7.20
CA ALA A 39 28.09 18.13 -7.11
C ALA A 39 28.48 19.60 -6.95
N LEU A 40 29.39 19.88 -6.02
CA LEU A 40 30.06 21.18 -5.91
C LEU A 40 31.42 21.08 -6.58
N TYR A 41 31.73 22.03 -7.45
CA TYR A 41 33.00 21.99 -8.18
C TYR A 41 33.62 23.36 -8.37
N PRO A 42 34.97 23.43 -8.45
CA PRO A 42 35.68 24.69 -8.63
C PRO A 42 35.56 25.16 -10.08
N GLY A 43 34.43 25.78 -10.41
CA GLY A 43 34.16 26.41 -11.70
C GLY A 43 34.24 27.92 -11.62
N PHE A 44 34.86 28.55 -12.63
CA PHE A 44 34.90 30.00 -12.75
C PHE A 44 33.77 30.47 -13.67
N PHE A 45 32.72 31.03 -13.08
CA PHE A 45 31.55 31.56 -13.80
C PHE A 45 31.12 32.88 -13.19
N ASN A 46 30.65 33.81 -14.01
CA ASN A 46 29.99 35.01 -13.52
C ASN A 46 28.49 34.71 -13.30
N GLN A 47 28.17 34.14 -12.14
CA GLN A 47 26.82 33.64 -11.81
C GLN A 47 25.73 34.72 -11.72
N ASN A 48 26.09 36.01 -11.84
CA ASN A 48 25.12 37.11 -11.91
C ASN A 48 24.59 37.36 -13.32
N VAL A 49 25.31 36.90 -14.34
CA VAL A 49 25.02 37.16 -15.76
C VAL A 49 24.80 35.85 -16.51
N GLU A 50 25.50 34.80 -16.10
CA GLU A 50 25.41 33.47 -16.71
C GLU A 50 24.39 32.60 -15.99
N ASP A 51 23.75 31.71 -16.76
CA ASP A 51 22.89 30.65 -16.23
C ASP A 51 23.71 29.41 -15.88
N ASN A 52 23.24 28.64 -14.90
CA ASN A 52 23.87 27.37 -14.53
C ASN A 52 23.69 26.36 -15.68
N PRO A 53 24.76 25.81 -16.29
CA PRO A 53 24.65 24.83 -17.37
C PRO A 53 23.88 23.55 -17.00
N TYR A 54 23.76 23.24 -15.70
CA TYR A 54 23.05 22.07 -15.19
C TYR A 54 21.64 22.41 -14.68
N LEU A 55 21.15 23.64 -14.90
CA LEU A 55 19.87 24.09 -14.36
C LEU A 55 18.70 23.20 -14.79
N ASP A 56 18.66 22.80 -16.06
CA ASP A 56 17.60 21.94 -16.60
C ASP A 56 17.61 20.56 -15.90
N ALA A 57 18.78 19.93 -15.78
CA ALA A 57 18.93 18.66 -15.07
C ALA A 57 18.56 18.77 -13.57
N ILE A 58 18.94 19.88 -12.92
CA ILE A 58 18.58 20.15 -11.53
C ILE A 58 17.06 20.27 -11.38
N SER A 59 16.40 20.91 -12.35
CA SER A 59 14.96 21.20 -12.31
C SER A 59 14.11 19.97 -12.64
N GLU A 60 14.53 19.17 -13.62
CA GLU A 60 13.80 17.99 -14.08
C GLU A 60 14.03 16.76 -13.21
N VAL A 61 15.27 16.46 -12.83
CA VAL A 61 15.60 15.17 -12.18
C VAL A 61 16.21 15.33 -10.79
N GLY A 62 16.41 16.56 -10.32
CA GLY A 62 17.00 16.84 -9.02
C GLY A 62 18.47 16.42 -8.90
N ILE A 63 19.15 16.24 -10.03
CA ILE A 63 20.58 15.92 -10.08
C ILE A 63 21.29 16.95 -10.94
N GLY A 64 22.43 17.46 -10.48
CA GLY A 64 23.27 18.31 -11.29
C GLY A 64 24.47 18.82 -10.53
N ALA A 65 24.96 20.00 -10.90
CA ALA A 65 26.14 20.56 -10.28
C ALA A 65 26.03 22.09 -10.11
N PHE A 66 26.64 22.60 -9.05
CA PHE A 66 26.81 24.03 -8.81
C PHE A 66 28.30 24.36 -8.80
N ALA A 67 28.67 25.35 -9.61
CA ALA A 67 30.01 25.92 -9.51
C ALA A 67 30.13 26.65 -8.16
N LEU A 68 31.19 26.35 -7.43
CA LEU A 68 31.53 26.99 -6.17
C LEU A 68 32.97 27.44 -6.20
N LEU A 69 33.18 28.75 -6.20
CA LEU A 69 34.50 29.35 -6.10
C LEU A 69 34.55 30.29 -4.88
N PRO A 70 35.47 30.06 -3.94
CA PRO A 70 35.70 31.02 -2.85
C PRO A 70 36.16 32.36 -3.44
N ASN A 71 35.48 33.44 -3.08
CA ASN A 71 35.86 34.79 -3.49
C ASN A 71 35.76 35.76 -2.30
N ASN A 72 36.52 36.86 -2.37
CA ASN A 72 36.52 37.88 -1.33
C ASN A 72 35.36 38.88 -1.46
N ASP A 73 34.80 39.05 -2.67
CA ASP A 73 33.76 40.05 -3.00
C ASP A 73 32.31 39.55 -2.81
N GLY A 74 32.09 38.62 -1.87
CA GLY A 74 30.75 38.13 -1.57
C GLY A 74 30.15 37.28 -2.71
N GLN A 75 28.89 36.88 -2.51
CA GLN A 75 28.18 35.70 -3.05
C GLN A 75 28.26 35.36 -4.56
N VAL A 76 29.01 36.08 -5.40
CA VAL A 76 29.14 35.87 -6.85
C VAL A 76 29.56 34.43 -7.20
N GLY A 77 30.49 33.83 -6.45
CA GLY A 77 30.96 32.47 -6.70
C GLY A 77 30.07 31.35 -6.14
N CYS A 78 28.99 31.69 -5.43
CA CYS A 78 28.07 30.73 -4.80
C CYS A 78 26.59 31.07 -5.03
N ARG A 79 26.30 32.04 -5.90
CA ARG A 79 24.96 32.61 -6.07
C ARG A 79 23.93 31.57 -6.48
N TRP A 80 24.25 30.72 -7.45
CA TRP A 80 23.33 29.70 -7.97
C TRP A 80 22.90 28.70 -6.88
N ILE A 81 23.83 28.21 -6.05
CA ILE A 81 23.46 27.29 -4.95
C ILE A 81 22.71 28.02 -3.84
N VAL A 82 23.08 29.26 -3.52
CA VAL A 82 22.38 30.07 -2.52
C VAL A 82 20.94 30.33 -2.95
N ASP A 83 20.72 30.71 -4.20
CA ASP A 83 19.38 30.97 -4.73
C ASP A 83 18.56 29.68 -4.83
N PHE A 84 19.17 28.57 -5.24
CA PHE A 84 18.53 27.25 -5.20
C PHE A 84 18.08 26.88 -3.78
N LEU A 85 18.96 27.03 -2.79
CA LEU A 85 18.62 26.71 -1.39
C LEU A 85 17.55 27.65 -0.83
N LYS A 86 17.60 28.95 -1.13
CA LYS A 86 16.53 29.90 -0.76
C LYS A 86 15.20 29.53 -1.41
N HIS A 87 15.21 29.07 -2.65
CA HIS A 87 14.00 28.62 -3.33
C HIS A 87 13.43 27.35 -2.68
N GLN A 88 14.26 26.35 -2.39
CA GLN A 88 13.84 25.06 -1.80
C GLN A 88 13.45 25.17 -0.32
N LEU A 89 14.22 25.92 0.47
CA LEU A 89 14.10 25.96 1.94
C LEU A 89 13.40 27.24 2.44
N GLY A 90 13.24 28.25 1.59
CA GLY A 90 12.80 29.59 1.99
C GLY A 90 13.94 30.47 2.50
N VAL A 91 13.62 31.72 2.84
CA VAL A 91 14.56 32.68 3.42
C VAL A 91 14.24 32.86 4.91
N ALA A 92 15.24 32.74 5.76
CA ALA A 92 15.09 33.00 7.19
C ALA A 92 14.55 34.43 7.43
N GLY A 93 13.39 34.53 8.10
CA GLY A 93 12.72 35.81 8.39
C GLY A 93 11.42 36.06 7.62
N ASN A 94 11.17 35.33 6.52
CA ASN A 94 9.85 35.26 5.91
C ASN A 94 9.15 34.00 6.43
N TYR A 95 8.29 34.18 7.44
CA TYR A 95 7.42 33.12 7.94
C TYR A 95 6.38 32.79 6.85
N TYR A 96 6.72 31.90 5.92
CA TYR A 96 5.68 31.16 5.21
C TYR A 96 4.84 30.47 6.29
N SER A 97 3.52 30.68 6.26
CA SER A 97 2.65 29.86 7.10
C SER A 97 2.92 28.39 6.76
N THR A 98 3.04 27.53 7.76
CA THR A 98 3.30 26.09 7.58
C THR A 98 2.36 25.48 6.55
N GLN A 99 1.13 26.02 6.47
CA GLN A 99 0.09 25.65 5.52
C GLN A 99 0.41 26.04 4.07
N GLN A 100 0.87 27.26 3.79
CA GLN A 100 1.30 27.68 2.44
C GLN A 100 2.56 26.93 1.97
N LEU A 101 3.48 26.61 2.88
CA LEU A 101 4.64 25.77 2.55
C LEU A 101 4.20 24.34 2.22
N GLN A 102 3.28 23.78 3.00
CA GLN A 102 2.69 22.45 2.73
C GLN A 102 1.95 22.43 1.39
N GLU A 103 1.09 23.42 1.13
CA GLU A 103 0.36 23.55 -0.13
C GLU A 103 1.30 23.71 -1.32
N ARG A 104 2.35 24.54 -1.20
CA ARG A 104 3.37 24.70 -2.26
C ARG A 104 4.18 23.43 -2.48
N LEU A 105 4.52 22.68 -1.43
CA LEU A 105 5.17 21.37 -1.53
C LEU A 105 4.25 20.32 -2.16
N TYR A 106 2.93 20.46 -1.99
CA TYR A 106 1.91 19.59 -2.57
C TYR A 106 1.58 19.93 -4.03
N LEU A 107 1.65 21.23 -4.39
CA LEU A 107 1.33 21.78 -5.71
C LEU A 107 2.54 21.87 -6.64
N GLN A 108 3.78 21.79 -6.12
CA GLN A 108 4.96 21.74 -6.96
C GLN A 108 4.93 20.44 -7.79
N GLU A 109 4.58 20.60 -9.06
CA GLU A 109 4.77 19.65 -10.15
C GLU A 109 6.27 19.53 -10.48
N ALA A 110 7.12 19.41 -9.46
CA ALA A 110 8.49 19.04 -9.72
C ALA A 110 8.43 17.59 -10.20
N ALA A 111 9.18 17.27 -11.25
CA ALA A 111 9.42 15.92 -11.78
C ALA A 111 10.20 15.05 -10.76
N ARG A 112 9.69 15.02 -9.54
CA ARG A 112 10.13 14.24 -8.40
C ARG A 112 9.41 12.92 -8.53
N ILE A 113 10.19 11.91 -8.87
CA ILE A 113 9.83 10.52 -8.57
C ILE A 113 9.34 10.53 -7.10
N PRO A 114 8.18 9.94 -6.78
CA PRO A 114 7.56 10.05 -5.46
C PRO A 114 8.53 9.74 -4.31
N TYR A 115 8.52 10.57 -3.24
CA TYR A 115 9.40 10.44 -2.05
C TYR A 115 9.30 9.09 -1.32
N TYR A 116 8.19 8.38 -1.52
CA TYR A 116 8.05 6.98 -1.21
C TYR A 116 8.04 6.24 -2.54
N GLY A 117 9.15 5.58 -2.86
CA GLY A 117 9.33 4.90 -4.15
C GLY A 117 8.11 4.08 -4.56
N MET A 118 7.86 4.04 -5.87
CA MET A 118 6.82 3.30 -6.57
C MET A 118 6.39 2.05 -5.77
N GLY A 119 5.31 2.20 -4.99
CA GLY A 119 4.67 1.04 -4.37
C GLY A 119 4.15 0.21 -5.53
N GLN A 120 4.76 -0.95 -5.77
CA GLN A 120 4.27 -1.88 -6.79
C GLN A 120 2.95 -2.47 -6.30
N THR A 121 1.88 -1.70 -6.51
CA THR A 121 0.49 -2.08 -6.30
C THR A 121 -0.05 -2.44 -7.68
N LEU A 122 -0.29 -3.72 -7.93
CA LEU A 122 -0.78 -4.16 -9.24
C LEU A 122 -2.27 -3.87 -9.40
N TYR A 123 -3.04 -4.08 -8.33
CA TYR A 123 -4.48 -3.85 -8.25
C TYR A 123 -4.78 -2.85 -7.10
N PRO A 124 -4.93 -1.55 -7.40
CA PRO A 124 -5.21 -0.53 -6.39
C PRO A 124 -6.59 -0.70 -5.72
N ASP A 125 -7.45 -1.54 -6.28
CA ASP A 125 -8.79 -1.87 -5.79
C ASP A 125 -8.91 -3.35 -5.39
N LEU A 126 -7.82 -3.98 -4.98
CA LEU A 126 -7.80 -5.41 -4.63
C LEU A 126 -8.80 -5.73 -3.51
N VAL A 127 -9.69 -6.68 -3.80
CA VAL A 127 -10.69 -7.22 -2.90
C VAL A 127 -10.37 -8.67 -2.57
N MET A 128 -10.38 -9.00 -1.28
CA MET A 128 -10.42 -10.40 -0.84
C MET A 128 -11.84 -10.78 -0.45
N THR A 129 -12.36 -11.86 -1.05
CA THR A 129 -13.60 -12.47 -0.57
C THR A 129 -13.30 -13.43 0.57
N ALA A 130 -14.20 -13.54 1.54
CA ALA A 130 -14.13 -14.60 2.54
C ALA A 130 -15.48 -14.80 3.22
N ALA A 131 -15.85 -16.03 3.56
CA ALA A 131 -17.00 -16.31 4.39
C ALA A 131 -16.71 -16.08 5.87
N LEU A 132 -17.73 -15.64 6.62
CA LEU A 132 -17.69 -15.72 8.08
C LEU A 132 -17.53 -17.18 8.52
N GLY A 133 -16.78 -17.43 9.59
CA GLY A 133 -16.65 -18.78 10.14
C GLY A 133 -17.97 -19.31 10.74
N GLY A 134 -17.97 -20.57 11.19
CA GLY A 134 -19.13 -21.14 11.88
C GLY A 134 -19.44 -20.44 13.22
N LYS A 135 -20.72 -20.48 13.63
CA LYS A 135 -21.22 -19.90 14.89
C LYS A 135 -20.76 -20.65 16.16
N VAL A 136 -20.25 -21.87 16.03
CA VAL A 136 -19.89 -22.72 17.17
C VAL A 136 -18.82 -22.05 18.04
N GLY A 137 -19.21 -21.78 19.30
CA GLY A 137 -18.36 -21.16 20.31
C GLY A 137 -18.03 -19.69 20.05
N ARG A 138 -18.74 -19.01 19.14
CA ARG A 138 -18.62 -17.57 18.90
C ARG A 138 -19.88 -16.84 19.35
N THR A 139 -19.71 -15.64 19.89
CA THR A 139 -20.83 -14.79 20.30
C THR A 139 -21.69 -14.40 19.10
N SER A 140 -23.02 -14.39 19.25
CA SER A 140 -23.95 -13.97 18.17
C SER A 140 -23.68 -12.52 17.73
N THR A 141 -23.35 -11.65 18.68
CA THR A 141 -23.02 -10.23 18.44
C THR A 141 -21.94 -10.04 17.39
N TYR A 142 -20.97 -10.96 17.30
CA TYR A 142 -19.94 -10.92 16.27
C TYR A 142 -20.54 -10.99 14.87
N PHE A 143 -21.52 -11.88 14.66
CA PHE A 143 -22.21 -12.03 13.36
C PHE A 143 -23.17 -10.88 13.11
N ASP A 144 -23.91 -10.48 14.15
CA ASP A 144 -24.86 -9.36 14.08
C ASP A 144 -24.14 -8.07 13.68
N ASN A 145 -22.90 -7.86 14.11
CA ASN A 145 -22.09 -6.71 13.71
C ASN A 145 -21.78 -6.69 12.20
N PHE A 146 -21.60 -7.85 11.54
CA PHE A 146 -21.43 -7.89 10.09
C PHE A 146 -22.77 -7.63 9.37
N GLU A 147 -23.86 -8.21 9.87
CA GLU A 147 -25.22 -8.00 9.33
C GLU A 147 -25.69 -6.55 9.49
N ASN A 148 -25.32 -5.88 10.58
CA ASN A 148 -25.66 -4.48 10.86
C ASN A 148 -24.64 -3.50 10.27
N GLY A 149 -23.46 -3.97 9.84
CA GLY A 149 -22.44 -3.10 9.25
C GLY A 149 -21.60 -2.33 10.28
N THR A 150 -21.53 -2.81 11.51
CA THR A 150 -20.81 -2.18 12.64
C THR A 150 -19.51 -2.88 13.01
N SER A 151 -19.18 -4.01 12.36
CA SER A 151 -17.94 -4.74 12.64
C SER A 151 -16.69 -3.91 12.33
N ALA A 152 -15.79 -3.77 13.30
CA ALA A 152 -14.53 -3.07 13.13
C ALA A 152 -13.37 -4.00 12.73
N TRP A 153 -13.55 -5.32 12.81
CA TRP A 153 -12.44 -6.26 12.74
C TRP A 153 -12.79 -7.54 11.98
N TYR A 154 -11.85 -8.01 11.17
CA TYR A 154 -11.89 -9.34 10.58
C TYR A 154 -10.51 -10.00 10.70
N HIS A 155 -10.46 -11.30 10.92
CA HIS A 155 -9.20 -12.03 11.01
C HIS A 155 -9.21 -13.30 10.17
N THR A 156 -8.04 -13.67 9.68
CA THR A 156 -7.80 -14.97 9.03
C THR A 156 -6.41 -15.49 9.37
N ARG A 157 -6.18 -16.80 9.22
CA ARG A 157 -4.86 -17.38 9.46
C ARG A 157 -3.88 -16.93 8.38
N VAL A 158 -2.65 -16.61 8.78
CA VAL A 158 -1.54 -16.37 7.86
C VAL A 158 -1.36 -17.54 6.90
N GLU A 159 -1.53 -18.77 7.41
CA GLU A 159 -1.43 -20.01 6.64
C GLU A 159 -2.36 -20.10 5.42
N THR A 160 -3.45 -19.34 5.44
CA THR A 160 -4.38 -19.26 4.31
C THR A 160 -3.71 -18.69 3.05
N PHE A 161 -2.63 -17.92 3.24
CA PHE A 161 -1.82 -17.34 2.18
C PHE A 161 -0.50 -18.10 1.98
N ASN A 162 -0.37 -19.34 2.46
CA ASN A 162 0.89 -20.09 2.52
C ASN A 162 1.65 -20.16 1.18
N ALA A 163 0.95 -20.18 0.04
CA ALA A 163 1.57 -20.15 -1.29
C ALA A 163 2.07 -18.75 -1.68
N ALA A 164 1.28 -17.69 -1.45
CA ALA A 164 1.71 -16.30 -1.63
C ALA A 164 2.88 -15.93 -0.71
N MET A 165 2.77 -16.18 0.60
CA MET A 165 3.73 -15.68 1.58
C MET A 165 5.13 -16.31 1.43
N LYS A 166 5.22 -17.57 0.99
CA LYS A 166 6.52 -18.24 0.77
C LYS A 166 7.32 -17.66 -0.40
N LYS A 167 6.67 -17.15 -1.45
CA LYS A 167 7.34 -16.61 -2.65
C LYS A 167 7.40 -15.09 -2.69
N SER A 168 6.40 -14.39 -2.12
CA SER A 168 6.10 -13.01 -2.48
C SER A 168 6.36 -11.98 -1.37
N LYS A 169 6.86 -12.37 -0.19
CA LYS A 169 7.15 -11.45 0.93
C LYS A 169 5.97 -10.51 1.25
N ASN A 170 4.78 -11.09 1.43
CA ASN A 170 3.60 -10.46 2.02
C ASN A 170 2.98 -9.23 1.29
N HIS A 171 3.47 -8.86 0.10
CA HIS A 171 2.96 -7.67 -0.60
C HIS A 171 1.48 -7.81 -1.01
N VAL A 172 1.03 -9.01 -1.38
CA VAL A 172 -0.37 -9.26 -1.79
C VAL A 172 -1.34 -8.93 -0.64
N VAL A 173 -1.00 -9.31 0.59
CA VAL A 173 -1.83 -8.96 1.74
C VAL A 173 -1.82 -7.45 1.93
N ALA A 174 -0.65 -6.79 1.83
CA ALA A 174 -0.53 -5.33 1.92
C ALA A 174 -1.28 -4.56 0.81
N GLU A 175 -1.62 -5.23 -0.29
CA GLU A 175 -2.38 -4.68 -1.40
C GLU A 175 -3.89 -4.74 -1.17
N ILE A 176 -4.39 -5.61 -0.28
CA ILE A 176 -5.83 -5.74 -0.01
C ILE A 176 -6.37 -4.40 0.50
N ARG A 177 -7.29 -3.81 -0.28
CA ARG A 177 -7.98 -2.56 0.08
C ARG A 177 -9.40 -2.81 0.56
N TYR A 178 -9.98 -3.95 0.22
CA TYR A 178 -11.36 -4.26 0.53
C TYR A 178 -11.54 -5.72 0.92
N LEU A 179 -12.47 -5.96 1.84
CA LEU A 179 -12.95 -7.29 2.21
C LEU A 179 -14.42 -7.48 1.84
N ALA A 180 -14.68 -8.45 0.99
CA ALA A 180 -16.01 -8.88 0.61
C ALA A 180 -16.42 -10.08 1.48
N ILE A 181 -17.07 -9.78 2.61
CA ILE A 181 -17.35 -10.77 3.64
C ILE A 181 -18.72 -11.40 3.39
N ALA A 182 -18.74 -12.73 3.19
CA ALA A 182 -19.96 -13.48 2.94
C ALA A 182 -20.63 -13.92 4.23
N SER A 183 -21.92 -13.61 4.34
CA SER A 183 -22.80 -14.05 5.41
C SER A 183 -23.89 -14.99 4.88
N THR A 184 -24.75 -15.52 5.75
CA THR A 184 -25.78 -16.48 5.33
C THR A 184 -26.66 -15.87 4.25
N SER A 185 -26.93 -16.60 3.16
CA SER A 185 -27.82 -16.11 2.10
C SER A 185 -29.26 -16.05 2.59
N ASP A 186 -30.01 -15.04 2.12
CA ASP A 186 -31.45 -14.92 2.37
C ASP A 186 -32.24 -15.90 1.49
N LEU A 187 -31.65 -16.37 0.38
CA LEU A 187 -32.28 -17.24 -0.60
C LEU A 187 -32.12 -18.72 -0.25
N ASP A 188 -30.90 -19.12 0.17
CA ASP A 188 -30.61 -20.51 0.58
C ASP A 188 -29.67 -20.52 1.79
N PRO A 189 -30.13 -20.98 2.97
CA PRO A 189 -29.31 -21.08 4.18
C PRO A 189 -28.05 -21.97 4.05
N HIS A 190 -27.99 -22.87 3.05
CA HIS A 190 -26.82 -23.71 2.79
C HIS A 190 -25.67 -22.93 2.15
N TRP A 191 -26.00 -21.81 1.50
CA TRP A 191 -25.05 -20.95 0.82
C TRP A 191 -24.86 -19.63 1.55
N LYS A 192 -23.79 -18.95 1.20
CA LYS A 192 -23.52 -17.60 1.65
C LYS A 192 -23.68 -16.62 0.51
N SER A 193 -23.96 -15.37 0.88
CA SER A 193 -24.05 -14.25 -0.03
C SER A 193 -23.12 -13.13 0.41
N ILE A 194 -22.53 -12.42 -0.55
CA ILE A 194 -21.78 -11.18 -0.28
C ILE A 194 -22.71 -10.02 -0.62
N LYS A 195 -23.08 -9.26 0.40
CA LYS A 195 -23.90 -8.04 0.25
C LYS A 195 -23.11 -6.77 0.50
N LYS A 196 -22.00 -6.88 1.23
CA LYS A 196 -21.21 -5.75 1.74
C LYS A 196 -19.73 -5.92 1.45
N ILE A 197 -19.10 -4.79 1.19
CA ILE A 197 -17.66 -4.65 1.01
C ILE A 197 -17.14 -3.71 2.08
N TRP A 198 -16.08 -4.12 2.76
CA TRP A 198 -15.49 -3.41 3.88
C TRP A 198 -14.14 -2.83 3.47
N PRO A 199 -13.96 -1.50 3.45
CA PRO A 199 -12.65 -0.89 3.26
C PRO A 199 -11.70 -1.33 4.37
N VAL A 200 -10.48 -1.71 4.02
CA VAL A 200 -9.41 -2.03 4.98
C VAL A 200 -8.68 -0.74 5.32
N LYS A 201 -8.69 -0.36 6.60
CA LYS A 201 -7.95 0.79 7.10
C LYS A 201 -6.51 0.44 7.40
N SER A 202 -6.31 -0.69 8.06
CA SER A 202 -5.00 -1.16 8.50
C SER A 202 -5.00 -2.68 8.61
N GLN A 203 -3.80 -3.26 8.65
CA GLN A 203 -3.61 -4.69 8.86
C GLN A 203 -2.31 -4.98 9.61
N LYS A 204 -2.33 -6.00 10.46
CA LYS A 204 -1.17 -6.45 11.23
C LYS A 204 -1.18 -7.96 11.43
N ILE A 205 0.02 -8.50 11.67
CA ILE A 205 0.18 -9.90 12.08
C ILE A 205 0.15 -9.94 13.61
N VAL A 206 -0.72 -10.76 14.18
CA VAL A 206 -0.89 -10.94 15.63
C VAL A 206 -1.08 -12.41 15.96
N LYS A 207 -0.75 -12.80 17.19
CA LYS A 207 -0.98 -14.18 17.63
C LYS A 207 -2.46 -14.42 17.91
N ARG A 208 -2.95 -15.63 17.63
CA ARG A 208 -4.38 -15.93 17.81
C ARG A 208 -4.85 -15.74 19.26
N ASN A 209 -4.02 -16.03 20.26
CA ASN A 209 -4.35 -15.88 21.68
C ASN A 209 -4.32 -14.42 22.17
N GLU A 210 -3.75 -13.50 21.40
CA GLU A 210 -3.76 -12.06 21.70
C GLU A 210 -5.06 -11.39 21.21
N LEU A 211 -5.84 -12.08 20.39
CA LEU A 211 -7.09 -11.57 19.84
C LEU A 211 -8.26 -11.75 20.81
N ASP A 212 -9.05 -10.69 20.98
CA ASP A 212 -10.20 -10.66 21.87
C ASP A 212 -11.49 -11.21 21.24
N VAL A 213 -12.58 -11.13 22.02
CA VAL A 213 -13.92 -11.57 21.62
C VAL A 213 -14.52 -10.64 20.57
N GLU A 214 -14.23 -9.34 20.60
CA GLU A 214 -14.74 -8.39 19.60
C GLU A 214 -14.16 -8.67 18.21
N GLN A 215 -12.86 -8.98 18.15
CA GLN A 215 -12.10 -9.22 16.92
C GLN A 215 -12.43 -10.57 16.27
N THR A 216 -12.80 -11.57 17.06
CA THR A 216 -12.86 -12.98 16.59
C THR A 216 -14.13 -13.73 16.92
N GLY A 217 -14.98 -13.13 17.76
CA GLY A 217 -16.16 -13.73 18.36
C GLY A 217 -15.87 -14.69 19.51
N LYS A 218 -14.60 -15.03 19.80
CA LYS A 218 -14.24 -15.97 20.89
C LYS A 218 -12.78 -15.90 21.30
N LEU A 219 -12.49 -16.15 22.57
CA LEU A 219 -11.11 -16.38 23.01
C LEU A 219 -10.58 -17.71 22.46
N SER A 220 -9.26 -17.79 22.26
CA SER A 220 -8.55 -19.03 21.94
C SER A 220 -7.19 -19.03 22.65
N VAL A 221 -6.69 -20.23 22.95
CA VAL A 221 -5.33 -20.44 23.48
C VAL A 221 -4.31 -20.71 22.37
N ASP A 222 -4.76 -20.82 21.12
CA ASP A 222 -3.88 -21.12 19.99
C ASP A 222 -2.88 -19.97 19.74
N THR A 223 -1.68 -20.31 19.29
CA THR A 223 -0.58 -19.36 19.09
C THR A 223 -0.15 -19.19 17.63
N TYR A 224 -0.97 -19.67 16.68
CA TYR A 224 -0.70 -19.45 15.26
C TYR A 224 -0.89 -17.98 14.87
N ASP A 225 -0.19 -17.57 13.80
CA ASP A 225 -0.24 -16.20 13.30
C ASP A 225 -1.55 -15.94 12.54
N CYS A 226 -2.18 -14.81 12.89
CA CYS A 226 -3.37 -14.29 12.23
C CYS A 226 -3.06 -12.95 11.59
N ILE A 227 -3.66 -12.72 10.42
CA ILE A 227 -3.77 -11.39 9.84
C ILE A 227 -5.04 -10.78 10.42
N LEU A 228 -4.90 -9.69 11.16
CA LEU A 228 -6.01 -8.89 11.66
C LEU A 228 -6.18 -7.67 10.76
N PHE A 229 -7.38 -7.50 10.23
CA PHE A 229 -7.80 -6.36 9.42
C PHE A 229 -8.67 -5.43 10.26
N GLU A 230 -8.34 -4.15 10.27
CA GLU A 230 -9.22 -3.09 10.75
C GLU A 230 -10.13 -2.62 9.61
N LEU A 231 -11.43 -2.60 9.86
CA LEU A 231 -12.46 -2.31 8.87
C LEU A 231 -12.95 -0.86 8.98
N GLY A 232 -13.24 -0.27 7.82
CA GLY A 232 -13.99 0.95 7.67
C GLY A 232 -15.50 0.73 7.57
N LYS A 233 -16.23 1.81 7.28
CA LYS A 233 -17.68 1.71 7.06
C LYS A 233 -17.96 0.88 5.80
N PRO A 234 -18.87 -0.09 5.85
CA PRO A 234 -19.14 -0.95 4.71
C PRO A 234 -19.86 -0.20 3.59
N LEU A 235 -19.56 -0.62 2.37
CA LEU A 235 -20.25 -0.25 1.14
C LEU A 235 -21.22 -1.37 0.77
N MET A 236 -22.44 -1.02 0.36
CA MET A 236 -23.43 -1.98 -0.11
C MET A 236 -23.19 -2.28 -1.60
N LEU A 237 -23.18 -3.57 -1.95
CA LEU A 237 -23.21 -3.97 -3.34
C LEU A 237 -24.59 -3.69 -3.94
N LYS A 238 -24.61 -3.20 -5.19
CA LYS A 238 -25.85 -3.01 -5.95
C LYS A 238 -26.58 -4.33 -6.16
N THR A 239 -25.83 -5.39 -6.43
CA THR A 239 -26.33 -6.75 -6.60
C THR A 239 -25.52 -7.70 -5.71
N PRO A 240 -26.18 -8.44 -4.80
CA PRO A 240 -25.51 -9.46 -4.01
C PRO A 240 -24.86 -10.54 -4.88
N ILE A 241 -23.76 -11.09 -4.40
CA ILE A 241 -23.11 -12.25 -5.02
C ILE A 241 -23.53 -13.49 -4.26
N GLU A 242 -24.22 -14.39 -4.95
CA GLU A 242 -24.80 -15.60 -4.38
C GLU A 242 -23.89 -16.82 -4.54
N ASN A 243 -24.29 -17.93 -3.89
CA ASN A 243 -23.65 -19.24 -3.99
C ASN A 243 -22.19 -19.28 -3.52
N VAL A 244 -21.88 -18.49 -2.48
CA VAL A 244 -20.56 -18.54 -1.82
C VAL A 244 -20.51 -19.78 -0.92
N PRO A 245 -19.50 -20.67 -1.06
CA PRO A 245 -19.41 -21.90 -0.27
C PRO A 245 -19.33 -21.63 1.25
N HIS A 246 -20.09 -22.40 2.04
CA HIS A 246 -20.06 -22.31 3.49
C HIS A 246 -18.78 -22.92 4.10
N ARG A 247 -18.36 -24.08 3.59
CA ARG A 247 -17.17 -24.81 4.02
C ARG A 247 -16.55 -25.57 2.85
N PRO A 248 -15.24 -25.87 2.91
CA PRO A 248 -14.26 -25.28 3.83
C PRO A 248 -14.06 -23.79 3.53
N ILE A 249 -13.70 -22.99 4.54
CA ILE A 249 -13.66 -21.51 4.43
C ILE A 249 -12.79 -21.03 3.26
N ARG A 250 -11.73 -21.76 2.93
CA ARG A 250 -10.87 -21.52 1.77
C ARG A 250 -11.63 -21.45 0.43
N ASN A 251 -12.72 -22.22 0.28
CA ASN A 251 -13.52 -22.23 -0.95
C ASN A 251 -14.35 -20.96 -1.13
N SER A 252 -14.45 -20.10 -0.10
CA SER A 252 -15.07 -18.78 -0.19
C SER A 252 -14.05 -17.66 -0.41
N MET A 253 -12.77 -18.01 -0.57
CA MET A 253 -11.68 -17.04 -0.68
C MET A 253 -11.17 -16.92 -2.11
N LYS A 254 -11.24 -15.70 -2.62
CA LYS A 254 -10.74 -15.27 -3.92
C LYS A 254 -10.11 -13.90 -3.76
N LEU A 255 -9.11 -13.61 -4.57
CA LEU A 255 -8.62 -12.25 -4.78
C LEU A 255 -9.17 -11.78 -6.13
N THR A 256 -9.77 -10.59 -6.15
CA THR A 256 -10.43 -9.99 -7.32
C THR A 256 -10.28 -8.47 -7.27
N THR A 257 -10.67 -7.76 -8.32
CA THR A 257 -10.83 -6.31 -8.30
C THR A 257 -12.26 -5.92 -7.96
N LEU A 258 -12.49 -4.67 -7.58
CA LEU A 258 -13.82 -4.16 -7.24
C LEU A 258 -14.73 -4.23 -8.47
N ASN A 259 -14.22 -3.81 -9.63
CA ASN A 259 -14.95 -3.85 -10.91
C ASN A 259 -15.36 -5.29 -11.29
N ALA A 260 -14.46 -6.27 -11.12
CA ALA A 260 -14.76 -7.66 -11.43
C ALA A 260 -15.78 -8.28 -10.46
N LEU A 261 -15.75 -7.85 -9.19
CA LEU A 261 -16.71 -8.27 -8.18
C LEU A 261 -18.11 -7.71 -8.48
N GLU A 262 -18.23 -6.42 -8.82
CA GLU A 262 -19.52 -5.79 -9.15
C GLU A 262 -20.17 -6.32 -10.43
N ALA A 263 -19.36 -6.82 -11.37
CA ALA A 263 -19.87 -7.44 -12.60
C ALA A 263 -20.45 -8.85 -12.38
N ALA A 264 -20.12 -9.50 -11.26
CA ALA A 264 -20.54 -10.87 -10.97
C ALA A 264 -21.84 -10.92 -10.15
N ARG A 265 -22.66 -11.94 -10.42
CA ARG A 265 -23.84 -12.29 -9.59
C ARG A 265 -23.67 -13.60 -8.84
N GLN A 266 -22.74 -14.44 -9.30
CA GLN A 266 -22.50 -15.78 -8.81
C GLN A 266 -21.04 -15.88 -8.38
N PHE A 267 -20.76 -16.48 -7.23
CA PHE A 267 -19.40 -16.56 -6.70
C PHE A 267 -18.42 -17.25 -7.66
N ASN A 268 -18.89 -18.28 -8.37
CA ASN A 268 -18.09 -19.00 -9.36
C ASN A 268 -17.75 -18.16 -10.60
N SER A 269 -18.51 -17.10 -10.90
CA SER A 269 -18.25 -16.21 -12.03
C SER A 269 -17.35 -15.02 -11.67
N VAL A 270 -16.93 -14.88 -10.41
CA VAL A 270 -16.01 -13.82 -9.99
C VAL A 270 -14.64 -14.09 -10.61
N ASN A 271 -14.13 -13.14 -11.38
CA ASN A 271 -12.82 -13.22 -12.03
C ASN A 271 -11.71 -13.10 -10.99
N GLU A 272 -10.84 -14.11 -10.92
CA GLU A 272 -9.77 -14.17 -9.93
C GLU A 272 -8.45 -13.60 -10.46
N VAL A 273 -7.81 -12.78 -9.63
CA VAL A 273 -6.42 -12.33 -9.76
C VAL A 273 -5.56 -13.01 -8.70
N TYR A 274 -4.24 -13.02 -8.88
CA TYR A 274 -3.31 -13.67 -7.94
C TYR A 274 -3.69 -15.13 -7.59
N LYS A 275 -4.05 -15.94 -8.59
CA LYS A 275 -4.51 -17.34 -8.40
C LYS A 275 -3.52 -18.23 -7.62
N GLU A 276 -2.23 -17.91 -7.67
CA GLU A 276 -1.19 -18.62 -6.92
C GLU A 276 -1.06 -18.16 -5.45
N ALA A 277 -1.72 -17.07 -5.06
CA ALA A 277 -1.59 -16.50 -3.73
C ALA A 277 -2.42 -17.26 -2.68
N LEU A 278 -3.57 -17.78 -3.10
CA LEU A 278 -4.46 -18.60 -2.28
C LEU A 278 -4.34 -20.06 -2.74
N PRO A 279 -4.40 -21.04 -1.81
CA PRO A 279 -4.36 -22.44 -2.18
C PRO A 279 -5.59 -22.81 -3.01
N VAL A 280 -5.36 -23.40 -4.19
CA VAL A 280 -6.43 -23.82 -5.11
C VAL A 280 -7.31 -24.86 -4.42
N SER A 281 -8.62 -24.60 -4.41
CA SER A 281 -9.60 -25.62 -4.05
C SER A 281 -9.90 -26.45 -5.30
N HIS A 282 -9.47 -27.72 -5.29
CA HIS A 282 -10.03 -28.70 -6.22
C HIS A 282 -11.50 -28.90 -5.83
N ALA A 283 -12.40 -28.12 -6.45
CA ALA A 283 -13.80 -28.50 -6.53
C ALA A 283 -13.86 -29.80 -7.35
N GLY A 284 -14.51 -30.82 -6.79
CA GLY A 284 -14.52 -32.18 -7.31
C GLY A 284 -14.77 -32.23 -8.81
N LYS A 285 -13.89 -32.92 -9.54
CA LYS A 285 -14.30 -33.63 -10.74
C LYS A 285 -15.46 -34.53 -10.31
N GLY A 286 -16.60 -34.40 -10.99
CA GLY A 286 -17.72 -35.31 -10.78
C GLY A 286 -17.23 -36.74 -10.96
N GLU A 287 -17.40 -37.55 -9.92
CA GLU A 287 -17.46 -39.00 -10.06
C GLU A 287 -18.78 -39.29 -10.77
N GLY A 288 -18.72 -39.28 -12.10
CA GLY A 288 -19.63 -40.05 -12.93
C GLY A 288 -18.95 -41.39 -13.20
N GLN A 289 -19.34 -42.41 -12.44
CA GLN A 289 -19.44 -43.81 -12.85
C GLN A 289 -20.48 -44.49 -11.96
#